data_AF-A0A8J7LPZ7-F1
#
_entry.id   AF-A0A8J7LPZ7-F1
#
_cell.length_a   1.000
_cell.length_b   1.000
_cell.length_c   1.000
_cell.angle_alpha   90.00
_cell.angle_beta   90.00
_cell.angle_gamma   90.00
#
_symmetry.space_group_name_H-M   'P 1'
#
loop_
_entity.id
_entity.type
_entity.pdbx_description
1 polymer ?
#
loop_
_entity_poly.entity_id
_entity_poly.type
_entity_poly.pdbx_seq_one_letter_code
_entity_poly.pdbx_strand_id
1 'polypeptide(L)'
;MKDVFTRMKQVSDIMLDAALAELHSIRQQQAGHQKAIEDLRRKKAEIHRLAVASENPIEAILHAETWNAWHQKKIITHNSALAQLNVIAEEAELKARQQFGRQQATQNLQQKQLSAQKSIAQRRAAET
;
A
#
# COMPACT_ATOMS: atom_id res chain seq x y z
N MET A 1 32.06 17.23 9.34
CA MET A 1 31.73 15.79 9.51
C MET A 1 30.40 15.52 10.25
N LYS A 2 30.04 16.23 11.34
CA LYS A 2 28.71 16.08 12.01
C LYS A 2 27.51 16.35 11.08
N ASP A 3 27.70 17.23 10.11
CA ASP A 3 26.69 17.64 9.14
C ASP A 3 26.31 16.53 8.13
N VAL A 4 27.26 15.70 7.71
CA VAL A 4 27.04 14.69 6.66
C VAL A 4 26.09 13.58 7.13
N PHE A 5 26.29 13.02 8.32
CA PHE A 5 25.41 11.96 8.84
C PHE A 5 24.01 12.46 9.21
N THR A 6 23.92 13.73 9.63
CA THR A 6 22.63 14.36 9.90
C THR A 6 21.83 14.54 8.60
N ARG A 7 22.49 15.02 7.53
CA ARG A 7 21.87 15.12 6.20
C ARG A 7 21.53 13.75 5.62
N MET A 8 22.41 12.75 5.76
CA MET A 8 22.11 11.38 5.30
C MET A 8 20.89 10.81 6.01
N LYS A 9 20.76 11.03 7.33
CA LYS A 9 19.58 10.61 8.09
C LYS A 9 18.32 11.27 7.55
N GLN A 10 18.33 12.60 7.40
CA GLN A 10 17.20 13.35 6.85
C GLN A 10 16.78 12.84 5.46
N VAL A 11 17.75 12.60 4.58
CA VAL A 11 17.46 12.05 3.24
C VAL A 11 16.88 10.64 3.36
N SER A 12 17.43 9.77 4.22
CA SER A 12 16.89 8.42 4.40
C SER A 12 15.48 8.41 5.01
N ASP A 13 15.18 9.34 5.90
CA ASP A 13 13.85 9.52 6.51
C ASP A 13 12.85 9.94 5.43
N ILE A 14 13.17 10.98 4.63
CA ILE A 14 12.32 11.43 3.51
C ILE A 14 12.09 10.33 2.48
N MET A 15 13.14 9.57 2.14
CA MET A 15 13.01 8.47 1.17
C MET A 15 12.13 7.34 1.68
N LEU A 16 12.20 7.02 2.97
CA LEU A 16 11.31 6.04 3.59
C LEU A 16 9.87 6.55 3.61
N ASP A 17 9.64 7.78 4.04
CA ASP A 17 8.30 8.38 4.08
C ASP A 17 7.64 8.40 2.71
N ALA A 18 8.41 8.78 1.67
CA ALA A 18 7.92 8.76 0.29
C ALA A 18 7.55 7.34 -0.17
N ALA A 19 8.37 6.33 0.15
CA ALA A 19 8.10 4.95 -0.22
C ALA A 19 6.87 4.38 0.52
N LEU A 20 6.68 4.74 1.80
CA LEU A 20 5.50 4.35 2.57
C LEU A 20 4.24 5.06 2.09
N ALA A 21 4.32 6.33 1.69
CA ALA A 21 3.20 7.07 1.13
C ALA A 21 2.74 6.49 -0.21
N GLU A 22 3.69 6.11 -1.07
CA GLU A 22 3.42 5.40 -2.33
C GLU A 22 2.70 4.07 -2.08
N LEU A 23 3.24 3.24 -1.18
CA LEU A 23 2.61 1.97 -0.79
C LEU A 23 1.20 2.20 -0.23
N HIS A 24 1.02 3.20 0.62
CA HIS A 24 -0.28 3.53 1.20
C HIS A 24 -1.31 3.91 0.13
N SER A 25 -0.92 4.74 -0.84
CA SER A 25 -1.78 5.12 -1.97
C SER A 25 -2.23 3.89 -2.78
N ILE A 26 -1.31 2.97 -3.06
CA ILE A 26 -1.63 1.71 -3.77
C ILE A 26 -2.62 0.87 -2.94
N ARG A 27 -2.41 0.73 -1.63
CA ARG A 27 -3.34 0.00 -0.75
C ARG A 27 -4.72 0.64 -0.69
N GLN A 28 -4.82 1.97 -0.73
CA GLN A 28 -6.12 2.66 -0.82
C GLN A 28 -6.84 2.34 -2.13
N GLN A 29 -6.14 2.31 -3.26
CA GLN A 29 -6.73 1.92 -4.55
C GLN A 29 -7.23 0.47 -4.53
N GLN A 30 -6.46 -0.44 -3.93
CA GLN A 30 -6.89 -1.83 -3.73
C GLN A 30 -8.18 -1.92 -2.90
N ALA A 31 -8.25 -1.21 -1.78
CA ALA A 31 -9.45 -1.18 -0.93
C ALA A 31 -10.67 -0.63 -1.70
N GLY A 32 -10.47 0.40 -2.53
CA GLY A 32 -11.52 0.95 -3.41
C GLY A 32 -12.08 -0.09 -4.37
N HIS A 33 -11.22 -0.88 -5.03
CA HIS A 33 -11.67 -1.95 -5.93
C HIS A 33 -12.32 -3.11 -5.20
N GLN A 34 -11.82 -3.52 -4.04
CA GLN A 34 -12.43 -4.56 -3.20
C GLN A 34 -13.87 -4.16 -2.82
N LYS A 35 -14.05 -2.93 -2.33
CA LYS A 35 -15.37 -2.38 -2.02
C LYS A 35 -16.29 -2.36 -3.24
N ALA A 36 -15.80 -1.92 -4.40
CA ALA A 36 -16.59 -1.92 -5.63
C ALA A 36 -17.06 -3.33 -6.03
N ILE A 37 -16.21 -4.36 -5.85
CA ILE A 37 -16.59 -5.75 -6.11
C ILE A 37 -17.65 -6.23 -5.12
N GLU A 38 -17.50 -5.92 -3.83
CA GLU A 38 -18.49 -6.26 -2.81
C GLU A 38 -19.86 -5.62 -3.11
N ASP A 39 -19.87 -4.35 -3.48
CA ASP A 39 -21.09 -3.63 -3.85
C ASP A 39 -21.74 -4.24 -5.10
N LEU A 40 -20.95 -4.61 -6.12
CA LEU A 40 -21.45 -5.28 -7.33
C LEU A 40 -22.04 -6.66 -7.00
N ARG A 41 -21.38 -7.44 -6.13
CA ARG A 41 -21.86 -8.75 -5.68
C ARG A 41 -23.17 -8.64 -4.90
N ARG A 42 -23.28 -7.63 -4.02
CA ARG A 42 -24.51 -7.35 -3.27
C ARG A 42 -25.66 -7.00 -4.20
N LYS A 43 -25.44 -6.08 -5.14
CA LYS A 43 -26.45 -5.68 -6.14
C LYS A 43 -26.88 -6.86 -7.02
N LYS A 44 -25.93 -7.70 -7.45
CA LYS A 44 -26.21 -8.92 -8.23
C LYS A 44 -27.18 -9.86 -7.47
N ALA A 45 -26.95 -10.08 -6.17
CA ALA A 45 -27.81 -10.90 -5.33
C ALA A 45 -29.22 -10.28 -5.15
N GLU A 46 -29.28 -8.96 -5.00
CA GLU A 46 -30.55 -8.22 -4.86
C GLU A 46 -31.40 -8.29 -6.14
N ILE A 47 -30.81 -8.10 -7.32
CA ILE A 47 -31.50 -8.20 -8.61
C ILE A 47 -32.10 -9.59 -8.80
N HIS A 48 -31.35 -10.64 -8.46
CA HIS A 48 -31.85 -12.01 -8.54
C HIS A 48 -33.06 -12.22 -7.61
N ARG A 49 -33.01 -11.70 -6.38
CA ARG A 49 -34.12 -11.77 -5.43
C ARG A 49 -35.37 -11.06 -5.96
N LEU A 50 -35.21 -9.88 -6.54
CA LEU A 50 -36.31 -9.08 -7.08
C LEU A 50 -36.95 -9.71 -8.31
N ALA A 51 -36.16 -10.34 -9.19
CA ALA A 51 -36.67 -11.01 -10.38
C ALA A 51 -37.59 -12.20 -10.05
N VAL A 52 -37.19 -13.01 -9.07
CA VAL A 52 -37.97 -14.17 -8.59
C VAL A 52 -39.27 -13.74 -7.90
N ALA A 53 -39.28 -12.56 -7.26
CA ALA A 53 -40.45 -12.03 -6.56
C ALA A 53 -41.40 -11.19 -7.44
N SER A 54 -41.12 -11.07 -8.75
CA SER A 54 -41.90 -10.20 -9.65
C SER A 54 -43.21 -10.84 -10.11
N GLU A 55 -44.19 -9.99 -10.47
CA GLU A 55 -45.49 -10.43 -11.01
C GLU A 55 -45.36 -11.11 -12.38
N ASN A 56 -44.30 -10.82 -13.14
CA ASN A 56 -43.93 -11.52 -14.37
C ASN A 56 -42.49 -12.11 -14.27
N PRO A 57 -42.34 -13.28 -13.61
CA PRO A 57 -41.02 -13.84 -13.30
C PRO A 57 -40.16 -14.11 -14.53
N ILE A 58 -40.76 -14.54 -15.64
CA ILE A 58 -40.01 -14.94 -16.84
C ILE A 58 -39.30 -13.73 -17.46
N GLU A 59 -40.02 -12.63 -17.67
CA GLU A 59 -39.46 -11.40 -18.23
C GLU A 59 -38.45 -10.76 -17.28
N ALA A 60 -38.75 -10.74 -15.98
CA ALA A 60 -37.85 -10.22 -14.96
C ALA A 60 -36.55 -11.04 -14.83
N ILE A 61 -36.61 -12.36 -15.01
CA ILE A 61 -35.42 -13.23 -15.01
C ILE A 61 -34.54 -12.93 -16.22
N LEU A 62 -35.10 -12.78 -17.43
CA LEU A 62 -34.32 -12.45 -18.63
C LEU A 62 -33.60 -11.09 -18.49
N HIS A 63 -34.27 -10.08 -17.93
CA HIS A 63 -33.64 -8.81 -17.61
C HIS A 63 -32.57 -8.95 -16.53
N ALA A 64 -32.82 -9.74 -15.48
CA ALA A 64 -31.85 -10.02 -14.43
C ALA A 64 -30.59 -10.72 -14.96
N GLU A 65 -30.71 -11.64 -15.93
CA GLU A 65 -29.56 -12.27 -16.59
C GLU A 65 -28.68 -11.25 -17.31
N THR A 66 -29.30 -10.31 -18.01
CA THR A 66 -28.59 -9.21 -18.69
C THR A 66 -27.81 -8.35 -17.70
N TRP A 67 -28.45 -7.95 -16.59
CA TRP A 67 -27.79 -7.20 -15.52
C TRP A 67 -26.71 -8.02 -14.82
N ASN A 68 -26.92 -9.32 -14.61
CA ASN A 68 -25.95 -10.23 -14.02
C ASN A 68 -24.69 -10.36 -14.88
N ALA A 69 -24.85 -10.46 -16.21
CA ALA A 69 -23.74 -10.49 -17.15
C ALA A 69 -22.95 -9.17 -17.10
N TRP A 70 -23.64 -8.03 -17.05
CA TRP A 70 -23.01 -6.72 -16.90
C TRP A 70 -22.23 -6.60 -15.57
N HIS A 71 -22.84 -6.99 -14.45
CA HIS A 71 -22.19 -7.00 -13.13
C HIS A 71 -20.96 -7.91 -13.14
N GLN A 72 -21.07 -9.10 -13.75
CA GLN A 72 -19.95 -10.03 -13.87
C GLN A 72 -18.79 -9.42 -14.65
N LYS A 73 -19.07 -8.75 -15.78
CA LYS A 73 -18.05 -8.04 -16.56
C LYS A 73 -17.34 -6.97 -15.73
N LYS A 74 -18.08 -6.19 -14.94
CA LYS A 74 -17.51 -5.16 -14.05
C LYS A 74 -16.67 -5.77 -12.93
N ILE A 75 -17.11 -6.87 -12.33
CA ILE A 75 -16.32 -7.61 -11.32
C ILE A 75 -15.01 -8.10 -11.93
N ILE A 76 -15.04 -8.66 -13.14
CA ILE A 76 -13.83 -9.09 -13.85
C ILE A 76 -12.88 -7.90 -14.06
N THR A 77 -13.38 -6.76 -14.53
CA THR A 77 -12.56 -5.55 -14.70
C THR A 77 -11.87 -5.12 -13.39
N HIS A 78 -12.61 -5.09 -12.27
CA HIS A 78 -12.03 -4.74 -10.97
C HIS A 78 -11.04 -5.79 -10.46
N ASN A 79 -11.30 -7.08 -10.68
CA ASN A 79 -10.36 -8.15 -10.33
C ASN A 79 -9.06 -8.05 -11.14
N SER A 80 -9.13 -7.74 -12.43
CA SER A 80 -7.95 -7.51 -13.26
C SER A 80 -7.14 -6.31 -12.77
N ALA A 81 -7.80 -5.20 -12.42
CA ALA A 81 -7.14 -4.04 -11.84
C ALA A 81 -6.49 -4.37 -10.47
N LEU A 82 -7.17 -5.14 -9.62
CA LEU A 82 -6.62 -5.61 -8.35
C LEU A 82 -5.38 -6.49 -8.54
N ALA A 83 -5.40 -7.40 -9.52
CA ALA A 83 -4.26 -8.25 -9.81
C ALA A 83 -3.03 -7.42 -10.20
N GLN A 84 -3.22 -6.41 -11.05
CA GLN A 84 -2.15 -5.47 -11.42
C GLN A 84 -1.65 -4.67 -10.20
N LEU A 85 -2.56 -4.13 -9.39
CA LEU A 85 -2.20 -3.39 -8.18
C LEU A 85 -1.49 -4.27 -7.14
N ASN A 86 -1.78 -5.57 -7.07
CA ASN A 86 -1.07 -6.48 -6.17
C ASN A 86 0.41 -6.60 -6.54
N VAL A 87 0.71 -6.75 -7.83
CA VAL A 87 2.11 -6.77 -8.32
C VAL A 87 2.81 -5.46 -7.99
N ILE A 88 2.17 -4.32 -8.26
CA ILE A 88 2.73 -3.00 -7.97
C ILE A 88 2.92 -2.80 -6.45
N ALA A 89 2.00 -3.30 -5.62
CA ALA A 89 2.11 -3.22 -4.17
C ALA A 89 3.29 -4.04 -3.63
N GLU A 90 3.56 -5.22 -4.20
CA GLU A 90 4.72 -6.04 -3.82
C GLU A 90 6.04 -5.32 -4.14
N GLU A 91 6.14 -4.69 -5.31
CA GLU A 91 7.30 -3.88 -5.70
C GLU A 91 7.48 -2.66 -4.77
N ALA A 92 6.39 -1.93 -4.48
CA ALA A 92 6.41 -0.79 -3.57
C ALA A 92 6.78 -1.21 -2.14
N GLU A 93 6.31 -2.38 -1.69
CA GLU A 93 6.64 -2.93 -0.37
C GLU A 93 8.12 -3.31 -0.29
N LEU A 94 8.68 -3.93 -1.34
CA LEU A 94 10.11 -4.20 -1.43
C LEU A 94 10.92 -2.90 -1.36
N LYS A 95 10.51 -1.87 -2.10
CA LYS A 95 11.15 -0.54 -2.08
C LYS A 95 11.10 0.08 -0.68
N ALA A 96 9.96 0.05 0.00
CA ALA A 96 9.81 0.57 1.36
C ALA A 96 10.72 -0.18 2.36
N ARG A 97 10.79 -1.51 2.27
CA ARG A 97 11.69 -2.35 3.09
C ARG A 97 13.16 -2.00 2.86
N GLN A 98 13.55 -1.77 1.60
CA GLN A 98 14.92 -1.35 1.28
C GLN A 98 15.25 0.04 1.87
N GLN A 99 14.34 1.01 1.78
CA GLN A 99 14.55 2.33 2.38
C GLN A 99 14.61 2.25 3.91
N PHE A 100 13.78 1.40 4.53
CA PHE A 100 13.84 1.15 5.96
C PHE A 100 15.19 0.59 6.40
N GLY A 101 15.72 -0.41 5.67
CA GLY A 101 17.07 -0.93 5.92
C GLY A 101 18.17 0.13 5.79
N ARG A 102 18.08 1.02 4.79
CA ARG A 102 19.01 2.15 4.62
C ARG A 102 18.92 3.16 5.76
N GLN A 103 17.71 3.47 6.22
CA GLN A 103 17.48 4.35 7.37
C GLN A 103 18.13 3.76 8.63
N GLN A 104 17.89 2.48 8.93
CA GLN A 104 18.50 1.79 10.07
C GLN A 104 20.04 1.77 9.98
N ALA A 105 20.60 1.50 8.80
CA ALA A 105 22.04 1.54 8.59
C ALA A 105 22.61 2.93 8.86
N THR A 106 21.93 3.98 8.40
CA THR A 106 22.35 5.37 8.60
C THR A 106 22.30 5.77 10.07
N GLN A 107 21.24 5.38 10.79
CA GLN A 107 21.13 5.58 12.24
C GLN A 107 22.26 4.88 13.01
N ASN A 108 22.56 3.62 12.65
CA ASN A 108 23.65 2.85 13.26
C ASN A 108 25.02 3.51 13.03
N LEU A 109 25.28 4.01 11.81
CA LEU A 109 26.51 4.73 11.50
C LEU A 109 26.63 6.04 12.29
N GLN A 110 25.53 6.79 12.41
CA GLN A 110 25.48 8.01 13.22
C GLN A 110 25.79 7.72 14.69
N GLN A 111 25.19 6.66 15.25
CA GLN A 111 25.42 6.23 16.64
C GLN A 111 26.89 5.85 16.87
N LYS A 112 27.49 5.06 15.97
CA LYS A 112 28.90 4.67 16.03
C LYS A 112 29.85 5.88 15.95
N GLN A 113 29.51 6.88 15.14
CA GLN A 113 30.30 8.10 15.06
C GLN A 113 30.21 8.91 16.37
N LEU A 114 29.01 9.04 16.94
CA LEU A 114 28.81 9.76 18.20
C LEU A 114 29.56 9.10 19.36
N SER A 115 29.55 7.77 19.44
CA SER A 115 30.31 7.04 20.46
C SER A 115 31.82 7.19 20.27
N ALA A 116 32.32 7.12 19.03
CA ALA A 116 33.73 7.37 18.72
C ALA A 116 34.17 8.80 19.09
N GLN A 117 33.34 9.81 18.79
CA GLN A 117 33.62 11.21 19.16
C GLN A 117 33.67 11.39 20.69
N LYS A 118 32.73 10.78 21.43
CA LYS A 118 32.74 10.82 22.90
C LYS A 118 34.00 10.17 23.49
N SER A 119 34.40 9.01 22.97
CA SER A 119 35.62 8.31 23.39
C SER A 119 36.88 9.14 23.15
N ILE A 120 37.01 9.77 21.98
CA ILE A 120 38.14 10.67 21.67
C ILE A 120 38.14 11.89 22.60
N ALA A 121 36.98 12.50 22.85
CA ALA A 121 36.87 13.64 23.75
C ALA A 121 37.26 13.29 25.20
N GLN A 122 36.85 12.11 25.69
CA GLN A 122 37.22 11.62 27.02
C GLN A 122 38.73 11.38 27.15
N ARG A 123 39.38 10.79 26.14
CA ARG A 123 40.84 10.60 26.15
C ARG A 123 41.58 11.93 26.20
N ARG A 124 41.17 12.91 25.38
CA ARG A 124 41.76 14.26 25.39
C ARG A 124 41.60 14.97 26.74
N ALA A 125 40.44 14.80 27.39
CA ALA A 125 40.18 15.38 28.71
C ALA A 125 40.97 14.70 29.84
N ALA A 126 41.44 13.45 29.65
CA ALA A 126 42.27 12.75 30.63
C ALA A 126 43.78 13.04 30.46
N GLU A 127 44.17 13.61 29.32
CA GLU A 127 45.55 14.03 29.01
C GLU A 127 45.82 15.51 29.36
N THR A 128 44.83 16.20 29.93
CA THR A 128 44.91 17.60 30.42
C THR A 128 44.69 17.65 31.93
#